data_AF-F9WJD9-F1
#
_entry.id   AF-F9WJD9-F1
#
_cell.length_a   1.000
_cell.length_b   1.000
_cell.length_c   1.000
_cell.angle_alpha   90.00
_cell.angle_beta   90.00
_cell.angle_gamma   90.00
#
_symmetry.space_group_name_H-M   'P 1'
#
loop_
_entity.id
_entity.type
_entity.pdbx_description
1 polymer ?
#
loop_
_entity_poly.entity_id
_entity_poly.type
_entity_poly.pdbx_seq_one_letter_code
_entity_poly.pdbx_strand_id
1 'polypeptide(L)'
;MSNPRGHYTIEGLRAAGLLPAQMALSRKPRLRPHIGNLRGLVYPLPYYAMWRGNHNKYTYNKSTVCLWGEGDTRSMYHQHYAHAKCPTDYGRGGREFEYLTVQRGKLFQKPLPRVQYVLKDSKPTWLFKSWHTPLSSPTMWEREVQYAEHTPEHIGAKRPLAVVAPRTMHRHLFLMHMEKITITVSPLLFGYGHTIQKAVLDFYRRAISARSPFPNDKVFLLYAIDQITPRIEVTWLDGTSYVPPILEGASTQDLIQMVMEEAWLAADRMSAAGRVLNPLAIDDYKWDQLIVFKKVRDKEAGKASGTKKK
;
A
#
# COMPACT_ATOMS: atom_id res chain seq x y z
N MET A 1 -47.95 31.62 10.66
CA MET A 1 -46.67 32.09 11.24
C MET A 1 -45.75 30.88 11.35
N SER A 2 -44.58 30.88 10.70
CA SER A 2 -43.64 29.77 10.80
C SER A 2 -42.87 29.87 12.13
N ASN A 3 -42.88 28.80 12.93
CA ASN A 3 -42.08 28.74 14.15
C ASN A 3 -40.59 29.00 13.83
N PRO A 4 -39.87 29.74 14.70
CA PRO A 4 -38.43 29.95 14.52
C PRO A 4 -37.69 28.61 14.51
N ARG A 5 -36.67 28.48 13.65
CA ARG A 5 -35.86 27.25 13.56
C ARG A 5 -35.11 27.02 14.87
N GLY A 6 -35.30 25.83 15.46
CA GLY A 6 -34.56 25.40 16.65
C GLY A 6 -33.15 24.91 16.30
N HIS A 7 -32.18 25.27 17.13
CA HIS A 7 -30.81 24.77 17.10
C HIS A 7 -30.46 24.16 18.45
N TYR A 8 -29.44 23.28 18.49
CA TYR A 8 -28.94 22.77 19.75
C TYR A 8 -28.37 23.91 20.62
N THR A 9 -28.87 24.02 21.85
CA THR A 9 -28.36 24.93 22.88
C THR A 9 -27.97 24.15 24.13
N ILE A 10 -27.22 24.79 25.03
CA ILE A 10 -26.86 24.17 26.32
C ILE A 10 -28.13 23.85 27.12
N GLU A 11 -29.14 24.72 27.07
CA GLU A 11 -30.43 24.52 27.72
C GLU A 11 -31.19 23.34 27.09
N GLY A 12 -31.13 23.18 25.77
CA GLY A 12 -31.71 22.05 25.06
C GLY A 12 -31.03 20.72 25.40
N LEU A 13 -29.70 20.70 25.46
CA LEU A 13 -28.93 19.53 25.89
C LEU A 13 -29.17 19.20 27.37
N ARG A 14 -29.31 20.22 28.22
CA ARG A 14 -29.69 20.06 29.63
C ARG A 14 -31.07 19.42 29.77
N ALA A 15 -32.05 19.87 28.98
CA ALA A 15 -33.38 19.27 28.95
C ALA A 15 -33.35 17.81 28.45
N ALA A 16 -32.41 17.48 27.56
CA ALA A 16 -32.15 16.12 27.08
C ALA A 16 -31.31 15.26 28.07
N GLY A 17 -30.92 15.80 29.23
CA GLY A 17 -30.22 15.06 30.29
C GLY A 17 -28.68 15.13 30.25
N LEU A 18 -28.09 15.98 29.40
CA LEU A 18 -26.62 16.17 29.33
C LEU A 18 -26.22 17.57 29.78
N LEU A 19 -25.29 17.64 30.74
CA LEU A 19 -24.70 18.90 31.21
C LEU A 19 -23.25 19.03 30.70
N PRO A 20 -22.87 20.18 30.12
CA PRO A 20 -21.50 20.37 29.63
C PRO A 20 -20.49 20.50 30.78
N ALA A 21 -19.22 20.24 30.47
CA ALA A 21 -18.13 20.45 31.41
C ALA A 21 -17.96 21.95 31.74
N GLN A 22 -17.71 22.25 33.02
CA GLN A 22 -17.50 23.62 33.48
C GLN A 22 -16.18 24.20 32.94
N MET A 23 -16.24 25.39 32.32
CA MET A 23 -15.09 26.04 31.70
C MET A 23 -14.42 27.13 32.56
N ALA A 24 -15.20 27.88 33.32
CA ALA A 24 -14.71 28.95 34.19
C ALA A 24 -14.70 28.51 35.66
N LEU A 25 -15.87 28.16 36.19
CA LEU A 25 -16.08 27.87 37.60
C LEU A 25 -16.08 26.37 37.85
N SER A 26 -14.95 25.83 38.29
CA SER A 26 -14.82 24.41 38.62
C SER A 26 -13.69 24.21 39.61
N ARG A 27 -13.92 23.35 40.62
CA ARG A 27 -12.89 22.94 41.58
C ARG A 27 -11.88 21.95 40.98
N LYS A 28 -12.17 21.40 39.79
CA LYS A 28 -11.24 20.52 39.06
C LYS A 28 -10.06 21.31 38.47
N PRO A 29 -8.87 20.69 38.32
CA PRO A 29 -7.70 21.34 37.75
C PRO A 29 -7.97 21.93 36.36
N ARG A 30 -7.59 23.20 36.17
CA ARG A 30 -7.66 23.89 34.88
C ARG A 30 -6.34 23.65 34.17
N LEU A 31 -6.32 22.75 33.19
CA LEU A 31 -5.10 22.24 32.54
C LEU A 31 -4.30 23.34 31.81
N ARG A 32 -3.57 24.15 32.58
CA ARG A 32 -2.80 25.31 32.13
C ARG A 32 -1.38 25.22 32.71
N PRO A 33 -0.59 24.21 32.27
CA PRO A 33 0.75 23.94 32.81
C PRO A 33 1.75 25.08 32.52
N HIS A 34 1.41 25.99 31.61
CA HIS A 34 2.22 27.17 31.35
C HIS A 34 2.24 28.15 32.53
N ILE A 35 1.23 28.13 33.40
CA ILE A 35 1.18 28.98 34.60
C ILE A 35 2.34 28.59 35.51
N GLY A 36 3.22 29.56 35.79
CA GLY A 36 4.40 29.37 36.66
C GLY A 36 5.62 28.72 35.99
N ASN A 37 5.52 28.27 34.73
CA ASN A 37 6.62 27.56 34.05
C ASN A 37 7.13 28.31 32.80
N LEU A 38 6.23 28.80 31.95
CA LEU A 38 6.59 29.58 30.77
C LEU A 38 6.80 31.05 31.17
N ARG A 39 7.77 31.74 30.55
CA ARG A 39 8.11 33.14 30.85
C ARG A 39 7.86 34.06 29.66
N GLY A 40 7.47 35.32 29.91
CA GLY A 40 7.24 36.31 28.85
C GLY A 40 5.98 36.02 28.04
N LEU A 41 6.02 36.23 26.73
CA LEU A 41 4.90 35.99 25.83
C LEU A 41 4.57 34.49 25.74
N VAL A 42 3.31 34.14 26.03
CA VAL A 42 2.75 32.79 25.90
C VAL A 42 1.65 32.82 24.84
N TYR A 43 1.82 32.02 23.80
CA TYR A 43 0.81 31.91 22.74
C TYR A 43 -0.41 31.09 23.21
N PRO A 44 -1.62 31.36 22.68
CA PRO A 44 -2.84 30.69 23.10
C PRO A 44 -2.92 29.21 22.68
N LEU A 45 -2.02 28.73 21.81
CA LEU A 45 -1.93 27.32 21.42
C LEU A 45 -1.62 26.47 22.67
N PRO A 46 -2.50 25.57 23.11
CA PRO A 46 -2.24 24.80 24.32
C PRO A 46 -1.04 23.86 24.12
N TYR A 47 -0.23 23.73 25.18
CA TYR A 47 0.83 22.73 25.32
C TYR A 47 1.99 22.78 24.29
N TYR A 48 2.12 23.83 23.49
CA TYR A 48 3.13 23.90 22.41
C TYR A 48 4.59 23.69 22.87
N ALA A 49 4.88 23.91 24.16
CA ALA A 49 6.22 23.76 24.74
C ALA A 49 6.32 22.64 25.79
N MET A 50 5.34 21.74 25.90
CA MET A 50 5.35 20.68 26.91
C MET A 50 6.51 19.70 26.72
N TRP A 51 6.71 19.22 25.49
CA TRP A 51 7.75 18.23 25.16
C TRP A 51 9.18 18.72 25.42
N ARG A 52 9.39 20.03 25.31
CA ARG A 52 10.64 20.72 25.66
C ARG A 52 10.94 20.71 27.17
N GLY A 53 10.04 20.15 28.00
CA GLY A 53 10.13 20.19 29.46
C GLY A 53 9.34 21.34 30.07
N ASN A 54 8.24 21.74 29.43
CA ASN A 54 7.35 22.82 29.87
C ASN A 54 8.08 24.16 30.08
N HIS A 55 8.97 24.54 29.17
CA HIS A 55 9.66 25.83 29.18
C HIS A 55 9.88 26.39 27.78
N ASN A 56 10.05 27.71 27.68
CA ASN A 56 10.33 28.42 26.42
C ASN A 56 11.75 29.03 26.34
N LYS A 57 12.69 28.56 27.17
CA LYS A 57 14.09 29.00 27.17
C LYS A 57 14.92 28.34 26.05
N TYR A 58 16.16 28.83 25.87
CA TYR A 58 17.20 28.27 24.98
C TYR A 58 16.79 28.11 23.50
N THR A 59 15.92 28.99 23.01
CA THR A 59 15.41 28.96 21.62
C THR A 59 16.41 29.49 20.59
N TYR A 60 17.52 30.11 21.02
CA TYR A 60 18.54 30.69 20.16
C TYR A 60 19.47 29.65 19.51
N ASN A 61 19.58 28.45 20.10
CA ASN A 61 20.46 27.40 19.59
C ASN A 61 20.03 27.00 18.18
N LYS A 62 20.94 26.76 17.23
CA LYS A 62 20.57 26.39 15.84
C LYS A 62 20.66 24.89 15.59
N SER A 63 21.74 24.27 16.04
CA SER A 63 22.00 22.84 15.90
C SER A 63 21.58 22.10 17.17
N THR A 64 20.89 20.98 17.03
CA THR A 64 20.47 20.14 18.16
C THR A 64 20.97 18.71 17.95
N VAL A 65 21.07 17.93 19.02
CA VAL A 65 21.26 16.48 18.92
C VAL A 65 20.13 15.92 18.03
N CYS A 66 20.52 15.24 16.95
CA CYS A 66 19.61 14.80 15.90
C CYS A 66 19.90 13.34 15.51
N LEU A 67 18.85 12.62 15.16
CA LEU A 67 18.94 11.34 14.45
C LEU A 67 18.91 11.56 12.94
N TRP A 68 19.16 10.50 12.16
CA TRP A 68 18.98 10.54 10.70
C TRP A 68 17.58 11.03 10.33
N GLY A 69 17.52 12.06 9.48
CA GLY A 69 16.27 12.70 9.08
C GLY A 69 15.94 13.98 9.86
N GLU A 70 16.76 14.39 10.81
CA GLU A 70 16.56 15.59 11.64
C GLU A 70 17.77 16.55 11.55
N GLY A 71 17.57 17.83 11.88
CA GLY A 71 18.64 18.81 12.09
C GLY A 71 19.70 18.85 11.00
N ASP A 72 20.96 18.71 11.42
CA ASP A 72 22.12 18.83 10.54
C ASP A 72 22.33 17.62 9.62
N THR A 73 21.52 16.55 9.76
CA THR A 73 21.64 15.37 8.89
C THR A 73 21.26 15.65 7.43
N ARG A 74 20.76 16.85 7.10
CA ARG A 74 20.51 17.31 5.73
C ARG A 74 21.76 17.38 4.84
N SER A 75 22.94 17.55 5.43
CA SER A 75 24.22 17.59 4.68
C SER A 75 24.82 16.20 4.46
N MET A 76 24.35 15.21 5.22
CA MET A 76 24.79 13.83 5.13
C MET A 76 23.83 13.03 4.25
N TYR A 77 24.37 12.07 3.49
CA TYR A 77 23.55 11.22 2.64
C TYR A 77 22.99 10.03 3.42
N HIS A 78 21.66 9.85 3.36
CA HIS A 78 20.98 8.65 3.82
C HIS A 78 19.90 8.28 2.81
N GLN A 79 19.98 7.07 2.26
CA GLN A 79 19.17 6.64 1.11
C GLN A 79 17.68 6.91 1.29
N HIS A 80 17.12 6.62 2.47
CA HIS A 80 15.71 6.88 2.77
C HIS A 80 15.35 8.37 2.71
N TYR A 81 16.07 9.23 3.44
CA TYR A 81 15.74 10.64 3.56
C TYR A 81 16.08 11.45 2.32
N ALA A 82 17.06 11.02 1.54
CA ALA A 82 17.46 11.68 0.30
C ALA A 82 16.32 11.79 -0.74
N HIS A 83 15.39 10.83 -0.77
CA HIS A 83 14.23 10.87 -1.67
C HIS A 83 12.91 11.22 -0.97
N ALA A 84 12.83 11.04 0.36
CA ALA A 84 11.60 11.24 1.13
C ALA A 84 11.51 12.61 1.82
N LYS A 85 12.61 13.40 1.84
CA LYS A 85 12.65 14.68 2.57
C LYS A 85 13.42 15.76 1.80
N CYS A 86 12.86 16.96 1.75
CA CYS A 86 13.56 18.13 1.22
C CYS A 86 14.67 18.58 2.18
N PRO A 87 15.91 18.89 1.71
CA PRO A 87 17.00 19.37 2.55
C PRO A 87 16.69 20.66 3.34
N THR A 88 15.73 21.47 2.88
CA THR A 88 15.29 22.69 3.57
C THR A 88 14.28 22.46 4.68
N ASP A 89 13.66 21.27 4.73
CA ASP A 89 12.58 20.95 5.68
C ASP A 89 13.12 20.24 6.94
N TYR A 90 14.43 20.27 7.12
CA TYR A 90 15.08 19.80 8.34
C TYR A 90 15.00 20.87 9.42
N GLY A 91 14.16 20.61 10.43
CA GLY A 91 14.07 21.36 11.68
C GLY A 91 14.86 20.70 12.81
N ARG A 92 14.52 21.05 14.05
CA ARG A 92 15.14 20.49 15.27
C ARG A 92 14.77 19.03 15.50
N GLY A 93 15.67 18.29 16.15
CA GLY A 93 15.51 16.87 16.45
C GLY A 93 14.89 16.58 17.82
N GLY A 94 14.36 15.37 17.98
CA GLY A 94 13.90 14.82 19.26
C GLY A 94 12.89 15.70 20.01
N ARG A 95 13.17 15.98 21.29
CA ARG A 95 12.28 16.75 22.18
C ARG A 95 12.12 18.23 21.80
N GLU A 96 12.99 18.72 20.93
CA GLU A 96 12.96 20.11 20.45
C GLU A 96 12.10 20.29 19.19
N PHE A 97 11.23 19.33 18.86
CA PHE A 97 10.29 19.42 17.74
C PHE A 97 9.52 20.75 17.75
N GLU A 98 9.46 21.38 16.58
CA GLU A 98 8.96 22.73 16.40
C GLU A 98 7.43 22.74 16.21
N TYR A 99 6.69 22.49 17.29
CA TYR A 99 5.21 22.54 17.29
C TYR A 99 4.65 23.93 16.95
N LEU A 100 5.38 24.99 17.29
CA LEU A 100 5.04 26.38 17.00
C LEU A 100 6.31 27.15 16.67
N THR A 101 6.34 27.75 15.49
CA THR A 101 7.45 28.59 15.01
C THR A 101 6.91 29.96 14.64
N VAL A 102 7.53 31.01 15.18
CA VAL A 102 7.17 32.42 14.87
C VAL A 102 8.39 33.11 14.30
N GLN A 103 8.27 33.61 13.08
CA GLN A 103 9.32 34.31 12.36
C GLN A 103 8.80 35.66 11.85
N ARG A 104 9.67 36.67 11.82
CA ARG A 104 9.38 37.96 11.20
C ARG A 104 9.71 37.89 9.71
N GLY A 105 8.96 38.62 8.89
CA GLY A 105 9.21 38.74 7.45
C GLY A 105 7.92 38.75 6.64
N LYS A 106 8.05 39.00 5.34
CA LYS A 106 6.94 38.84 4.39
C LYS A 106 6.86 37.37 3.99
N LEU A 107 5.69 36.75 4.22
CA LEU A 107 5.45 35.36 3.80
C LEU A 107 5.60 35.24 2.28
N PHE A 108 6.52 34.38 1.83
CA PHE A 108 6.67 34.06 0.42
C PHE A 108 6.03 32.71 0.12
N GLN A 109 4.87 32.73 -0.56
CA GLN A 109 4.18 31.53 -0.97
C GLN A 109 4.69 31.10 -2.35
N LYS A 110 5.51 30.05 -2.39
CA LYS A 110 5.92 29.41 -3.65
C LYS A 110 4.67 28.86 -4.37
N PRO A 111 4.60 28.92 -5.72
CA PRO A 111 3.54 28.27 -6.45
C PRO A 111 3.58 26.75 -6.23
N LEU A 112 2.42 26.10 -6.21
CA LEU A 112 2.33 24.64 -6.14
C LEU A 112 2.96 24.02 -7.40
N PRO A 113 3.48 22.77 -7.31
CA PRO A 113 3.95 22.03 -8.47
C PRO A 113 2.85 21.91 -9.53
N ARG A 114 3.22 22.04 -10.81
CA ARG A 114 2.32 21.78 -11.94
C ARG A 114 2.49 20.35 -12.42
N VAL A 115 1.38 19.69 -12.74
CA VAL A 115 1.39 18.37 -13.35
C VAL A 115 2.07 18.47 -14.72
N GLN A 116 3.02 17.57 -14.99
CA GLN A 116 3.78 17.51 -16.24
C GLN A 116 3.15 16.49 -17.21
N TYR A 117 3.55 16.54 -18.48
CA TYR A 117 3.07 15.65 -19.54
C TYR A 117 1.55 15.69 -19.75
N VAL A 118 0.97 16.89 -19.63
CA VAL A 118 -0.46 17.15 -19.86
C VAL A 118 -0.58 18.32 -20.85
N LEU A 119 -1.43 18.16 -21.87
CA LEU A 119 -1.71 19.21 -22.84
C LEU A 119 -2.55 20.32 -22.19
N LYS A 120 -2.31 21.59 -22.55
CA LYS A 120 -2.84 22.76 -21.82
C LYS A 120 -4.37 22.88 -21.77
N ASP A 121 -5.08 22.20 -22.67
CA ASP A 121 -6.54 22.25 -22.78
C ASP A 121 -7.18 20.85 -22.86
N SER A 122 -6.44 19.80 -22.44
CA SER A 122 -7.01 18.45 -22.43
C SER A 122 -8.13 18.33 -21.41
N LYS A 123 -9.24 17.70 -21.82
CA LYS A 123 -10.39 17.42 -20.96
C LYS A 123 -10.27 15.99 -20.45
N PRO A 124 -9.82 15.76 -19.20
CA PRO A 124 -9.66 14.42 -18.67
C PRO A 124 -11.01 13.78 -18.34
N THR A 125 -11.02 12.46 -18.30
CA THR A 125 -12.09 11.66 -17.69
C THR A 125 -11.85 11.58 -16.18
N TRP A 126 -12.92 11.64 -15.40
CA TRP A 126 -12.90 11.51 -13.95
C TRP A 126 -13.49 10.17 -13.50
N LEU A 127 -12.71 9.37 -12.76
CA LEU A 127 -13.16 8.11 -12.19
C LEU A 127 -13.58 8.32 -10.72
N PHE A 128 -14.84 8.04 -10.40
CA PHE A 128 -15.37 8.12 -9.04
C PHE A 128 -15.03 6.86 -8.23
N LYS A 129 -13.98 6.94 -7.41
CA LYS A 129 -13.63 5.86 -6.48
C LYS A 129 -14.50 5.92 -5.23
N SER A 130 -15.04 4.78 -4.82
CA SER A 130 -15.83 4.68 -3.58
C SER A 130 -15.66 3.30 -2.93
N TRP A 131 -15.87 3.23 -1.62
CA TRP A 131 -15.81 1.99 -0.84
C TRP A 131 -16.89 0.97 -1.20
N HIS A 132 -17.91 1.35 -1.99
CA HIS A 132 -18.87 0.40 -2.56
C HIS A 132 -18.20 -0.55 -3.57
N THR A 133 -17.13 -0.09 -4.23
CA THR A 133 -16.30 -0.92 -5.10
C THR A 133 -15.28 -1.67 -4.25
N PRO A 134 -15.12 -3.00 -4.42
CA PRO A 134 -14.18 -3.77 -3.62
C PRO A 134 -12.74 -3.33 -3.90
N LEU A 135 -11.91 -3.25 -2.84
CA LEU A 135 -10.51 -2.84 -2.96
C LEU A 135 -9.70 -3.74 -3.91
N SER A 136 -10.09 -5.01 -4.05
CA SER A 136 -9.46 -5.95 -4.98
C SER A 136 -9.75 -5.65 -6.45
N SER A 137 -10.71 -4.78 -6.76
CA SER A 137 -11.02 -4.38 -8.13
C SER A 137 -9.89 -3.54 -8.72
N PRO A 138 -9.45 -3.78 -9.97
CA PRO A 138 -8.48 -2.94 -10.68
C PRO A 138 -8.84 -1.45 -10.68
N THR A 139 -10.13 -1.11 -10.72
CA THR A 139 -10.63 0.27 -10.72
C THR A 139 -10.21 1.10 -9.49
N MET A 140 -9.97 0.47 -8.34
CA MET A 140 -9.47 1.18 -7.16
C MET A 140 -8.00 1.64 -7.32
N TRP A 141 -7.27 0.95 -8.18
CA TRP A 141 -5.85 1.17 -8.47
C TRP A 141 -5.61 2.01 -9.73
N GLU A 142 -6.64 2.17 -10.56
CA GLU A 142 -6.66 3.08 -11.70
C GLU A 142 -6.40 4.55 -11.29
N ARG A 143 -6.05 5.38 -12.26
CA ARG A 143 -5.90 6.82 -12.06
C ARG A 143 -7.28 7.47 -11.89
N GLU A 144 -7.42 8.41 -10.96
CA GLU A 144 -8.66 9.17 -10.79
C GLU A 144 -8.88 10.17 -11.93
N VAL A 145 -7.83 10.94 -12.26
CA VAL A 145 -7.81 11.86 -13.40
C VAL A 145 -7.11 11.15 -14.56
N GLN A 146 -7.86 10.92 -15.63
CA GLN A 146 -7.40 10.16 -16.79
C GLN A 146 -7.35 11.07 -18.02
N TYR A 147 -6.15 11.34 -18.50
CA TYR A 147 -5.92 12.15 -19.70
C TYR A 147 -5.84 11.27 -20.95
N ALA A 148 -6.29 11.79 -22.10
CA ALA A 148 -6.22 11.07 -23.38
C ALA A 148 -4.77 10.81 -23.80
N GLU A 149 -3.88 11.79 -23.58
CA GLU A 149 -2.44 11.67 -23.83
C GLU A 149 -1.73 10.61 -22.96
N HIS A 150 -2.38 10.06 -21.94
CA HIS A 150 -1.85 8.95 -21.12
C HIS A 150 -2.41 7.59 -21.51
N THR A 151 -3.33 7.53 -22.47
CA THR A 151 -3.93 6.29 -22.95
C THR A 151 -3.02 5.65 -24.00
N PRO A 152 -2.49 4.44 -23.78
CA PRO A 152 -1.64 3.77 -24.75
C PRO A 152 -2.49 3.15 -25.88
N GLU A 153 -2.77 3.93 -26.92
CA GLU A 153 -3.64 3.50 -28.03
C GLU A 153 -3.05 2.33 -28.84
N HIS A 154 -1.73 2.20 -28.90
CA HIS A 154 -1.04 1.13 -29.63
C HIS A 154 -1.29 -0.28 -29.05
N ILE A 155 -1.71 -0.39 -27.79
CA ILE A 155 -2.15 -1.67 -27.20
C ILE A 155 -3.68 -1.85 -27.27
N GLY A 156 -4.40 -0.94 -27.93
CA GLY A 156 -5.86 -0.95 -28.03
C GLY A 156 -6.59 -0.52 -26.75
N ALA A 157 -5.91 0.13 -25.80
CA ALA A 157 -6.51 0.59 -24.55
C ALA A 157 -7.43 1.81 -24.78
N LYS A 158 -8.56 1.85 -24.07
CA LYS A 158 -9.53 2.97 -24.06
C LYS A 158 -9.37 3.90 -22.85
N ARG A 159 -8.55 3.49 -21.88
CA ARG A 159 -8.20 4.24 -20.67
C ARG A 159 -6.70 4.09 -20.37
N PRO A 160 -6.07 5.01 -19.62
CA PRO A 160 -4.73 4.77 -19.11
C PRO A 160 -4.70 3.55 -18.18
N LEU A 161 -3.53 2.91 -18.12
CA LEU A 161 -3.26 1.80 -17.20
C LEU A 161 -3.18 2.29 -15.75
N ALA A 162 -3.38 1.37 -14.82
CA ALA A 162 -3.23 1.63 -13.39
C ALA A 162 -1.78 2.00 -13.03
N VAL A 163 -1.62 2.88 -12.04
CA VAL A 163 -0.30 3.38 -11.60
C VAL A 163 0.17 2.78 -10.28
N VAL A 164 -0.73 2.14 -9.54
CA VAL A 164 -0.43 1.41 -8.31
C VAL A 164 -0.80 -0.04 -8.53
N ALA A 165 0.04 -0.96 -8.06
CA ALA A 165 -0.23 -2.39 -8.04
C ALA A 165 -0.49 -2.86 -6.60
N PRO A 166 -1.28 -3.94 -6.39
CA PRO A 166 -1.51 -4.50 -5.07
C PRO A 166 -0.21 -5.04 -4.47
N ARG A 167 0.05 -4.71 -3.20
CA ARG A 167 1.23 -5.18 -2.46
C ARG A 167 0.97 -6.51 -1.76
N THR A 168 0.58 -7.52 -2.52
CA THR A 168 0.24 -8.85 -2.01
C THR A 168 1.35 -9.86 -2.29
N MET A 169 1.75 -10.63 -1.27
CA MET A 169 2.65 -11.76 -1.44
C MET A 169 1.83 -13.01 -1.83
N HIS A 170 1.86 -13.37 -3.10
CA HIS A 170 1.08 -14.44 -3.70
C HIS A 170 1.70 -15.81 -3.40
N ARG A 171 1.07 -16.58 -2.49
CA ARG A 171 1.54 -17.94 -2.13
C ARG A 171 1.02 -19.04 -3.05
N HIS A 172 -0.04 -18.76 -3.81
CA HIS A 172 -0.71 -19.67 -4.74
C HIS A 172 -0.99 -18.95 -6.06
N LEU A 173 -1.16 -19.74 -7.13
CA LEU A 173 -1.51 -19.25 -8.45
C LEU A 173 -3.02 -19.11 -8.61
N PHE A 174 -3.43 -18.18 -9.45
CA PHE A 174 -4.82 -17.99 -9.86
C PHE A 174 -4.90 -17.93 -11.39
N LEU A 175 -5.55 -18.92 -11.99
CA LEU A 175 -5.43 -19.20 -13.43
C LEU A 175 -6.62 -18.71 -14.26
N MET A 176 -7.52 -17.91 -13.68
CA MET A 176 -8.76 -17.53 -14.39
C MET A 176 -8.49 -16.66 -15.62
N HIS A 177 -7.53 -15.74 -15.54
CA HIS A 177 -7.16 -14.81 -16.63
C HIS A 177 -6.00 -15.31 -17.51
N MET A 178 -5.56 -16.55 -17.28
CA MET A 178 -4.56 -17.24 -18.08
C MET A 178 -5.28 -18.19 -19.04
N GLU A 179 -4.85 -18.23 -20.30
CA GLU A 179 -5.36 -19.18 -21.27
C GLU A 179 -4.68 -20.53 -21.09
N LYS A 180 -3.35 -20.54 -21.10
CA LYS A 180 -2.53 -21.75 -20.92
C LYS A 180 -1.22 -21.44 -20.21
N ILE A 181 -0.68 -22.45 -19.55
CA ILE A 181 0.66 -22.48 -18.96
C ILE A 181 1.36 -23.72 -19.49
N THR A 182 2.47 -23.53 -20.20
CA THR A 182 3.34 -24.60 -20.68
C THR A 182 4.62 -24.59 -19.86
N ILE A 183 4.93 -25.73 -19.24
CA ILE A 183 6.11 -25.91 -18.41
C ILE A 183 6.98 -26.96 -19.08
N THR A 184 8.12 -26.54 -19.59
CA THR A 184 9.10 -27.41 -20.23
C THR A 184 10.18 -27.75 -19.22
N VAL A 185 10.43 -29.03 -18.97
CA VAL A 185 11.45 -29.52 -18.04
C VAL A 185 12.34 -30.56 -18.71
N SER A 186 13.62 -30.62 -18.34
CA SER A 186 14.52 -31.66 -18.84
C SER A 186 14.62 -32.82 -17.84
N PRO A 187 14.34 -34.08 -18.24
CA PRO A 187 14.53 -35.24 -17.37
C PRO A 187 15.98 -35.45 -16.92
N LEU A 188 16.95 -35.09 -17.77
CA LEU A 188 18.37 -35.35 -17.54
C LEU A 188 18.98 -34.37 -16.52
N LEU A 189 18.56 -33.11 -16.53
CA LEU A 189 18.99 -32.09 -15.56
C LEU A 189 18.51 -32.39 -14.13
N PHE A 190 17.46 -33.20 -13.98
CA PHE A 190 16.96 -33.63 -12.67
C PHE A 190 17.97 -34.51 -11.93
N GLY A 191 18.65 -35.42 -12.63
CA GLY A 191 19.66 -36.31 -12.03
C GLY A 191 20.88 -35.57 -11.48
N TYR A 192 21.16 -34.37 -11.98
CA TYR A 192 22.26 -33.51 -11.53
C TYR A 192 21.94 -32.76 -10.22
N GLY A 193 20.68 -32.72 -9.77
CA GLY A 193 20.28 -32.04 -8.54
C GLY A 193 20.19 -30.51 -8.66
N HIS A 194 19.89 -29.99 -9.85
CA HIS A 194 19.85 -28.54 -10.09
C HIS A 194 18.67 -27.87 -9.36
N THR A 195 18.94 -26.83 -8.56
CA THR A 195 17.91 -26.07 -7.81
C THR A 195 16.81 -25.49 -8.72
N ILE A 196 17.19 -25.07 -9.93
CA ILE A 196 16.26 -24.55 -10.94
C ILE A 196 15.22 -25.61 -11.30
N GLN A 197 15.65 -26.85 -11.57
CA GLN A 197 14.76 -27.95 -11.90
C GLN A 197 13.75 -28.20 -10.77
N LYS A 198 14.23 -28.19 -9.51
CA LYS A 198 13.37 -28.32 -8.33
C LYS A 198 12.34 -27.19 -8.27
N ALA A 199 12.76 -25.94 -8.44
CA ALA A 199 11.88 -24.78 -8.38
C ALA A 199 10.76 -24.85 -9.43
N VAL A 200 11.07 -25.30 -10.65
CA VAL A 200 10.12 -25.46 -11.75
C VAL A 200 9.15 -26.63 -11.52
N LEU A 201 9.63 -27.76 -11.00
CA LEU A 201 8.76 -28.88 -10.66
C LEU A 201 7.81 -28.54 -9.50
N ASP A 202 8.32 -27.85 -8.48
CA ASP A 202 7.50 -27.35 -7.37
C ASP A 202 6.49 -26.29 -7.86
N PHE A 203 6.86 -25.47 -8.84
CA PHE A 203 5.95 -24.55 -9.52
C PHE A 203 4.83 -25.29 -10.24
N TYR A 204 5.18 -26.31 -11.05
CA TYR A 204 4.19 -27.16 -11.73
C TYR A 204 3.21 -27.80 -10.74
N ARG A 205 3.73 -28.36 -9.64
CA ARG A 205 2.89 -28.95 -8.58
C ARG A 205 1.91 -27.93 -8.00
N ARG A 206 2.36 -26.70 -7.74
CA ARG A 206 1.48 -25.61 -7.26
C ARG A 206 0.54 -25.07 -8.33
N ALA A 207 0.91 -25.15 -9.62
CA ALA A 207 0.06 -24.77 -10.74
C ALA A 207 -1.10 -25.74 -10.94
N ILE A 208 -0.87 -27.05 -10.80
CA ILE A 208 -1.94 -28.06 -10.80
C ILE A 208 -2.86 -27.90 -9.59
N SER A 209 -2.33 -27.47 -8.43
CA SER A 209 -3.13 -27.17 -7.24
C SER A 209 -3.53 -25.69 -7.15
N ALA A 210 -3.57 -24.99 -8.28
CA ALA A 210 -3.90 -23.58 -8.32
C ALA A 210 -5.40 -23.34 -8.14
N ARG A 211 -5.74 -22.08 -7.87
CA ARG A 211 -7.13 -21.64 -7.81
C ARG A 211 -7.70 -21.48 -9.21
N SER A 212 -8.45 -22.48 -9.64
CA SER A 212 -9.25 -22.54 -10.86
C SER A 212 -10.24 -23.70 -10.70
N PRO A 213 -11.43 -23.71 -11.34
CA PRO A 213 -12.32 -24.86 -11.29
C PRO A 213 -11.64 -26.15 -11.77
N PHE A 214 -10.94 -26.07 -12.90
CA PHE A 214 -10.15 -27.17 -13.46
C PHE A 214 -8.78 -26.64 -13.92
N PRO A 215 -7.75 -26.66 -13.05
CA PRO A 215 -6.42 -26.18 -13.40
C PRO A 215 -5.73 -27.08 -14.45
N ASN A 216 -6.07 -28.36 -14.51
CA ASN A 216 -5.52 -29.33 -15.46
C ASN A 216 -5.80 -28.97 -16.93
N ASP A 217 -6.88 -28.24 -17.20
CA ASP A 217 -7.25 -27.83 -18.57
C ASP A 217 -6.31 -26.76 -19.13
N LYS A 218 -5.58 -26.06 -18.25
CA LYS A 218 -4.71 -24.94 -18.60
C LYS A 218 -3.23 -25.22 -18.40
N VAL A 219 -2.87 -26.17 -17.55
CA VAL A 219 -1.48 -26.43 -17.17
C VAL A 219 -0.96 -27.66 -17.90
N PHE A 220 0.07 -27.48 -18.71
CA PHE A 220 0.69 -28.54 -19.52
C PHE A 220 2.16 -28.71 -19.14
N LEU A 221 2.58 -29.96 -18.91
CA LEU A 221 3.98 -30.32 -18.68
C LEU A 221 4.55 -30.97 -19.94
N LEU A 222 5.69 -30.46 -20.40
CA LEU A 222 6.42 -30.97 -21.56
C LEU A 222 7.82 -31.39 -21.13
N TYR A 223 8.27 -32.54 -21.61
CA TYR A 223 9.65 -32.99 -21.40
C TYR A 223 10.51 -32.60 -22.60
N ALA A 224 11.60 -31.86 -22.35
CA ALA A 224 12.58 -31.53 -23.37
C ALA A 224 13.61 -32.65 -23.51
N ILE A 225 13.56 -33.35 -24.65
CA ILE A 225 14.55 -34.37 -25.02
C ILE A 225 15.89 -33.72 -25.35
N ASP A 226 15.86 -32.53 -25.96
CA ASP A 226 17.05 -31.80 -26.44
C ASP A 226 17.84 -31.07 -25.34
N GLN A 227 17.68 -31.48 -24.07
CA GLN A 227 18.37 -30.87 -22.91
C GLN A 227 18.18 -29.35 -22.76
N ILE A 228 17.06 -28.82 -23.28
CA ILE A 228 16.72 -27.40 -23.15
C ILE A 228 16.56 -27.06 -21.67
N THR A 229 17.09 -25.90 -21.28
CA THR A 229 16.92 -25.33 -19.93
C THR A 229 15.44 -25.26 -19.58
N PRO A 230 15.03 -25.64 -18.35
CA PRO A 230 13.63 -25.63 -17.98
C PRO A 230 13.04 -24.21 -18.10
N ARG A 231 11.84 -24.12 -18.68
CA ARG A 231 11.16 -22.86 -19.00
C ARG A 231 9.70 -22.96 -18.61
N ILE A 232 9.15 -21.85 -18.13
CA ILE A 232 7.72 -21.65 -17.93
C ILE A 232 7.28 -20.63 -18.96
N GLU A 233 6.18 -20.89 -19.65
CA GLU A 233 5.55 -19.95 -20.57
C GLU A 233 4.07 -19.87 -20.24
N VAL A 234 3.61 -18.64 -20.05
CA VAL A 234 2.22 -18.32 -19.73
C VAL A 234 1.65 -17.56 -20.91
N THR A 235 0.56 -18.05 -21.49
CA THR A 235 -0.21 -17.30 -22.48
C THR A 235 -1.51 -16.81 -21.83
N TRP A 236 -1.79 -15.53 -21.95
CA TRP A 236 -2.98 -14.89 -21.40
C TRP A 236 -4.14 -14.94 -22.40
N LEU A 237 -5.35 -14.56 -21.97
CA LEU A 237 -6.56 -14.60 -22.81
C LEU A 237 -6.52 -13.66 -24.04
N ASP A 238 -5.62 -12.68 -24.06
CA ASP A 238 -5.38 -11.77 -25.19
C ASP A 238 -4.33 -12.32 -26.18
N GLY A 239 -3.81 -13.53 -25.95
CA GLY A 239 -2.80 -14.19 -26.78
C GLY A 239 -1.37 -13.72 -26.49
N THR A 240 -1.17 -12.75 -25.59
CA THR A 240 0.19 -12.34 -25.21
C THR A 240 0.84 -13.41 -24.32
N SER A 241 2.15 -13.60 -24.48
CA SER A 241 2.93 -14.58 -23.71
C SER A 241 3.90 -13.90 -22.77
N TYR A 242 4.05 -14.46 -21.57
CA TYR A 242 5.05 -14.09 -20.59
C TYR A 242 5.91 -15.30 -20.21
N VAL A 243 7.21 -15.08 -20.10
CA VAL A 243 8.20 -16.10 -19.75
C VAL A 243 8.93 -15.58 -18.51
N PRO A 244 8.59 -16.04 -17.29
CA PRO A 244 9.32 -15.64 -16.10
C PRO A 244 10.78 -16.11 -16.21
N PRO A 245 11.76 -15.21 -16.12
CA PRO A 245 13.17 -15.59 -16.18
C PRO A 245 13.53 -16.45 -14.97
N ILE A 246 13.98 -17.68 -15.23
CA ILE A 246 14.31 -18.65 -14.20
C ILE A 246 15.82 -18.62 -13.99
N LEU A 247 16.24 -17.87 -12.97
CA LEU A 247 17.65 -17.70 -12.60
C LEU A 247 18.01 -18.60 -11.43
N GLU A 248 19.31 -18.83 -11.25
CA GLU A 248 19.82 -19.56 -10.09
C GLU A 248 19.45 -18.82 -8.78
N GLY A 249 19.03 -19.58 -7.77
CA GLY A 249 18.55 -19.03 -6.49
C GLY A 249 17.07 -18.66 -6.46
N ALA A 250 16.37 -18.66 -7.61
CA ALA A 250 14.93 -18.43 -7.64
C ALA A 250 14.17 -19.58 -6.95
N SER A 251 13.33 -19.23 -5.98
CA SER A 251 12.41 -20.20 -5.36
C SER A 251 11.09 -20.26 -6.12
N THR A 252 10.34 -21.33 -5.91
CA THR A 252 8.96 -21.44 -6.43
C THR A 252 8.06 -20.30 -5.96
N GLN A 253 8.32 -19.76 -4.77
CA GLN A 253 7.56 -18.63 -4.25
C GLN A 253 7.79 -17.37 -5.09
N ASP A 254 9.03 -17.13 -5.51
CA ASP A 254 9.41 -15.98 -6.32
C ASP A 254 8.81 -16.11 -7.72
N LEU A 255 8.86 -17.32 -8.31
CA LEU A 255 8.22 -17.60 -9.59
C LEU A 255 6.71 -17.37 -9.54
N ILE A 256 6.03 -17.80 -8.47
CA ILE A 256 4.58 -17.53 -8.30
C ILE A 256 4.33 -16.03 -8.15
N GLN A 257 5.16 -15.32 -7.39
CA GLN A 257 5.03 -13.87 -7.22
C GLN A 257 5.12 -13.16 -8.56
N MET A 258 6.17 -13.42 -9.34
CA MET A 258 6.39 -12.84 -10.66
C MET A 258 5.22 -13.12 -11.61
N VAL A 259 4.77 -14.38 -11.67
CA VAL A 259 3.66 -14.78 -12.54
C VAL A 259 2.35 -14.11 -12.12
N MET A 260 2.09 -13.97 -10.82
CA MET A 260 0.86 -13.33 -10.33
C MET A 260 0.85 -11.81 -10.47
N GLU A 261 2.00 -11.16 -10.32
CA GLU A 261 2.15 -9.72 -10.61
C GLU A 261 1.90 -9.44 -12.08
N GLU A 262 2.50 -10.23 -12.98
CA GLU A 262 2.26 -10.10 -14.42
C GLU A 262 0.83 -10.47 -14.82
N ALA A 263 0.20 -11.43 -14.13
CA ALA A 263 -1.22 -11.74 -14.34
C ALA A 263 -2.10 -10.54 -14.01
N TRP A 264 -1.78 -9.81 -12.95
CA TRP A 264 -2.53 -8.60 -12.58
C TRP A 264 -2.32 -7.48 -13.62
N LEU A 265 -1.10 -7.28 -14.11
CA LEU A 265 -0.80 -6.31 -15.16
C LEU A 265 -1.45 -6.67 -16.50
N ALA A 266 -1.49 -7.96 -16.86
CA ALA A 266 -2.20 -8.45 -18.04
C ALA A 266 -3.72 -8.24 -17.89
N ALA A 267 -4.28 -8.51 -16.72
CA ALA A 267 -5.69 -8.25 -16.44
C ALA A 267 -6.05 -6.75 -16.53
N ASP A 268 -5.21 -5.85 -16.03
CA ASP A 268 -5.42 -4.40 -16.19
C ASP A 268 -5.35 -3.98 -17.66
N ARG A 269 -4.39 -4.49 -18.45
CA ARG A 269 -4.30 -4.24 -19.90
C ARG A 269 -5.55 -4.70 -20.65
N MET A 270 -6.02 -5.93 -20.39
CA MET A 270 -7.23 -6.47 -21.00
C MET A 270 -8.48 -5.67 -20.60
N SER A 271 -8.58 -5.29 -19.33
CA SER A 271 -9.66 -4.42 -18.85
C SER A 271 -9.63 -3.06 -19.53
N ALA A 272 -8.45 -2.45 -19.69
CA ALA A 272 -8.28 -1.19 -20.39
C ALA A 272 -8.64 -1.28 -21.89
N ALA A 273 -8.36 -2.41 -22.54
CA ALA A 273 -8.81 -2.69 -23.91
C ALA A 273 -10.34 -2.91 -24.02
N GLY A 274 -11.04 -3.06 -22.89
CA GLY A 274 -12.48 -3.27 -22.84
C GLY A 274 -12.90 -4.74 -22.89
N ARG A 275 -11.97 -5.67 -22.65
CA ARG A 275 -12.31 -7.10 -22.51
C ARG A 275 -12.94 -7.34 -21.14
N VAL A 276 -14.10 -7.98 -21.13
CA VAL A 276 -14.77 -8.37 -19.89
C VAL A 276 -14.01 -9.53 -19.27
N LEU A 277 -13.51 -9.34 -18.04
CA LEU A 277 -12.81 -10.36 -17.26
C LEU A 277 -13.70 -10.87 -16.13
N ASN A 278 -13.73 -12.18 -15.96
CA ASN A 278 -14.46 -12.79 -14.85
C ASN A 278 -13.82 -12.38 -13.52
N PRO A 279 -14.61 -11.84 -12.57
CA PRO A 279 -14.07 -11.42 -11.29
C PRO A 279 -13.77 -12.63 -10.38
N LEU A 280 -12.83 -12.43 -9.45
CA LEU A 280 -12.57 -13.40 -8.40
C LEU A 280 -13.73 -13.43 -7.39
N ALA A 281 -14.34 -14.59 -7.20
CA ALA A 281 -15.37 -14.84 -6.18
C ALA A 281 -14.90 -15.86 -5.14
N ILE A 282 -15.71 -16.17 -4.12
CA ILE A 282 -15.46 -17.29 -3.20
C ILE A 282 -15.86 -18.60 -3.91
N ASP A 283 -14.98 -19.59 -3.86
CA ASP A 283 -15.11 -20.90 -4.49
C ASP A 283 -14.65 -22.00 -3.51
N ASP A 284 -14.76 -23.27 -3.91
CA ASP A 284 -14.40 -24.42 -3.07
C ASP A 284 -12.92 -24.38 -2.64
N TYR A 285 -12.03 -23.95 -3.53
CA TYR A 285 -10.62 -23.73 -3.21
C TYR A 285 -10.45 -22.72 -2.06
N LYS A 286 -11.31 -21.70 -1.97
CA LYS A 286 -11.27 -20.75 -0.86
C LYS A 286 -11.75 -21.37 0.45
N TRP A 287 -12.69 -22.29 0.41
CA TRP A 287 -13.10 -23.06 1.59
C TRP A 287 -11.98 -23.97 2.09
N ASP A 288 -11.23 -24.62 1.19
CA ASP A 288 -10.05 -25.40 1.57
C ASP A 288 -8.98 -24.54 2.24
N GLN A 289 -8.73 -23.34 1.70
CA GLN A 289 -7.86 -22.36 2.35
C GLN A 289 -8.36 -21.95 3.73
N LEU A 290 -9.68 -21.82 3.92
CA LEU A 290 -10.26 -21.49 5.22
C LEU A 290 -10.05 -22.61 6.24
N ILE A 291 -10.14 -23.87 5.82
CA ILE A 291 -9.85 -25.03 6.69
C ILE A 291 -8.39 -24.99 7.14
N VAL A 292 -7.45 -24.77 6.22
CA VAL A 292 -6.02 -24.65 6.55
C VAL A 292 -5.76 -23.46 7.46
N PHE A 293 -6.38 -22.31 7.19
CA PHE A 293 -6.27 -21.11 8.01
C PHE A 293 -6.76 -21.36 9.44
N LYS A 294 -7.95 -21.98 9.61
CA LYS A 294 -8.47 -22.36 10.93
C LYS A 294 -7.52 -23.31 11.66
N LYS A 295 -6.97 -24.32 10.97
CA LYS A 295 -5.96 -25.24 11.54
C LYS A 295 -4.71 -24.52 12.03
N VAL A 296 -4.21 -23.52 11.29
CA VAL A 296 -3.05 -22.71 11.70
C VAL A 296 -3.40 -21.85 12.92
N ARG A 297 -4.57 -21.20 12.91
CA ARG A 297 -5.06 -20.40 14.03
C ARG A 297 -5.19 -21.23 15.30
N ASP A 298 -5.78 -22.42 15.22
CA ASP A 298 -6.00 -23.28 16.38
C ASP A 298 -4.67 -23.80 16.95
N LYS A 299 -3.68 -24.10 16.08
CA LYS A 299 -2.31 -24.41 16.52
C LYS A 299 -1.64 -23.24 17.24
N GLU A 300 -1.83 -22.02 16.77
CA GLU A 300 -1.23 -20.83 17.39
C GLU A 300 -1.87 -20.51 18.74
N ALA A 301 -3.20 -20.62 18.83
CA ALA A 301 -3.91 -20.51 20.10
C ALA A 301 -3.43 -21.54 21.13
N GLY A 302 -3.17 -22.78 20.70
CA GLY A 302 -2.59 -23.83 21.54
C GLY A 302 -1.21 -23.49 22.10
N LYS A 303 -0.35 -22.81 21.33
CA LYS A 303 0.97 -22.35 21.82
C LYS A 303 0.85 -21.29 22.91
N ALA A 304 -0.08 -20.34 22.76
CA ALA A 304 -0.31 -19.28 23.75
C ALA A 304 -0.84 -19.83 25.10
N SER A 305 -1.59 -20.92 25.09
CA SER A 305 -2.01 -21.62 26.32
C SER A 305 -0.91 -22.43 27.01
N GLY A 306 0.18 -22.75 26.30
CA GLY A 306 1.29 -23.55 26.83
C GLY A 306 2.30 -22.79 27.69
N THR A 307 2.27 -21.46 27.71
CA THR A 307 3.28 -20.62 28.40
C THR A 307 2.84 -20.09 29.76
N LYS A 308 1.70 -20.54 30.31
CA LYS A 308 1.17 -20.13 31.64
C LYS A 308 1.38 -21.17 32.76
N LYS A 309 2.37 -22.04 32.64
CA LYS A 309 2.88 -22.85 33.75
C LYS A 309 4.40 -22.69 33.84
N LYS A 310 4.84 -21.61 34.47
CA LYS A 310 6.07 -21.51 35.25
C LYS A 310 5.95 -20.30 36.17
#